data_AF-A0A2A2S5Y6-F1
#
_entry.id   AF-A0A2A2S5Y6-F1
#
_cell.length_a   1.000
_cell.length_b   1.000
_cell.length_c   1.000
_cell.angle_alpha   90.00
_cell.angle_beta   90.00
_cell.angle_gamma   90.00
#
_symmetry.space_group_name_H-M   'P 1'
#
loop_
_entity.id
_entity.type
_entity.pdbx_description
1 polymer ?
#
loop_
_entity_poly.entity_id
_entity_poly.type
_entity_poly.pdbx_seq_one_letter_code
_entity_poly.pdbx_strand_id
1 'polypeptide(L)'
;MGYNNSRFGNGGYQSNNGYGRSNYGNNGYNNNRQQARKKSGAKHKKSDKNGNPVTTGWSKTRGAGFVKFLCVFTKNTDQHSSQSGRIWANVMVVVQKPMTPDVRTSGLMDLSTGKVVVQSMGIVINPQAPNGGFTGQYGRKK
;
A
#
# COMPACT_ATOMS: atom_id res chain seq x y z
N MET A 1 -22.82 -44.47 -7.17
CA MET A 1 -22.71 -45.26 -8.42
C MET A 1 -23.66 -44.61 -9.41
N GLY A 2 -23.34 -44.12 -10.60
CA GLY A 2 -22.18 -44.16 -11.48
C GLY A 2 -22.70 -43.79 -12.87
N TYR A 3 -21.81 -43.31 -13.74
CA TYR A 3 -21.95 -43.19 -15.21
C TYR A 3 -22.61 -41.93 -15.78
N ASN A 4 -21.73 -40.97 -16.09
CA ASN A 4 -21.87 -40.04 -17.20
C ASN A 4 -21.34 -40.75 -18.46
N ASN A 5 -22.16 -40.91 -19.49
CA ASN A 5 -21.77 -41.55 -20.75
C ASN A 5 -22.20 -40.72 -21.97
N SER A 6 -21.19 -40.19 -22.66
CA SER A 6 -21.02 -40.01 -24.10
C SER A 6 -22.18 -39.50 -25.00
N ARG A 7 -21.94 -38.30 -25.54
CA ARG A 7 -21.78 -37.95 -26.97
C ARG A 7 -22.96 -38.12 -27.95
N PHE A 8 -22.78 -37.42 -29.09
CA PHE A 8 -23.59 -37.30 -30.31
C PHE A 8 -24.72 -36.25 -30.20
N GLY A 9 -24.74 -35.14 -30.93
CA GLY A 9 -23.92 -34.64 -32.03
C GLY A 9 -24.78 -33.73 -32.93
N ASN A 10 -24.10 -33.00 -33.81
CA ASN A 10 -24.59 -32.51 -35.12
C ASN A 10 -25.15 -31.08 -35.22
N GLY A 11 -24.67 -30.36 -36.24
CA GLY A 11 -25.22 -29.07 -36.70
C GLY A 11 -24.20 -27.97 -37.02
N GLY A 12 -23.12 -28.28 -37.73
CA GLY A 12 -22.16 -27.27 -38.21
C GLY A 12 -22.57 -26.58 -39.53
N TYR A 13 -21.96 -25.42 -39.80
CA TYR A 13 -21.49 -24.88 -41.09
C TYR A 13 -20.44 -23.79 -40.72
N GLN A 14 -19.12 -24.02 -40.68
CA GLN A 14 -18.12 -24.21 -41.76
C GLN A 14 -18.21 -23.22 -42.94
N SER A 15 -17.28 -22.26 -43.00
CA SER A 15 -16.36 -22.04 -44.13
C SER A 15 -15.35 -20.92 -43.75
N ASN A 16 -14.09 -21.21 -43.39
CA ASN A 16 -12.93 -21.60 -44.20
C ASN A 16 -12.18 -20.41 -44.83
N ASN A 17 -11.03 -20.04 -44.27
CA ASN A 17 -9.86 -19.67 -45.07
C ASN A 17 -8.59 -19.92 -44.24
N GLY A 18 -7.91 -21.03 -44.54
CA GLY A 18 -6.67 -21.44 -43.88
C GLY A 18 -5.46 -21.13 -44.73
N TYR A 19 -4.33 -20.81 -44.07
CA TYR A 19 -2.99 -21.10 -44.56
C TYR A 19 -2.07 -21.44 -43.38
N GLY A 20 -1.85 -22.74 -43.19
CA GLY A 20 -0.53 -23.38 -43.05
C GLY A 20 0.46 -22.97 -41.94
N ARG A 21 0.64 -23.92 -41.00
CA ARG A 21 1.93 -24.49 -40.53
C ARG A 21 3.02 -23.53 -40.01
N SER A 22 3.37 -23.66 -38.73
CA SER A 22 4.56 -24.44 -38.34
C SER A 22 4.64 -24.64 -36.82
N ASN A 23 4.92 -25.88 -36.44
CA ASN A 23 5.10 -26.39 -35.09
C ASN A 23 6.61 -26.44 -34.84
N TYR A 24 7.20 -25.55 -34.03
CA TYR A 24 8.52 -25.70 -33.37
C TYR A 24 8.76 -24.49 -32.47
N GLY A 25 8.76 -24.70 -31.15
CA GLY A 25 9.05 -23.60 -30.22
C GLY A 25 8.71 -23.95 -28.79
N ASN A 26 9.48 -24.88 -28.23
CA ASN A 26 9.62 -25.13 -26.81
C ASN A 26 9.98 -23.81 -26.07
N ASN A 27 8.98 -22.99 -25.76
CA ASN A 27 9.15 -21.83 -24.91
C ASN A 27 8.99 -22.29 -23.47
N GLY A 28 10.13 -22.66 -22.89
CA GLY A 28 10.27 -22.94 -21.48
C GLY A 28 9.56 -21.86 -20.67
N TYR A 29 8.55 -22.29 -19.91
CA TYR A 29 7.87 -21.49 -18.90
C TYR A 29 8.88 -21.13 -17.83
N ASN A 30 9.64 -20.05 -18.05
CA ASN A 30 10.45 -19.41 -17.04
C ASN A 30 9.47 -18.71 -16.09
N ASN A 31 9.00 -19.46 -15.09
CA ASN A 31 8.18 -19.02 -13.95
C ASN A 31 8.99 -18.11 -13.02
N ASN A 32 9.54 -17.04 -13.58
CA ASN A 32 10.13 -15.94 -12.85
C ASN A 32 8.95 -15.15 -12.27
N ARG A 33 8.40 -15.61 -11.13
CA ARG A 33 7.36 -14.92 -10.37
C ARG A 33 7.92 -13.58 -9.92
N GLN A 34 7.83 -12.57 -10.79
CA GLN A 34 8.24 -11.21 -10.49
C GLN A 34 7.49 -10.76 -9.24
N GLN A 35 8.22 -10.60 -8.14
CA GLN A 35 7.65 -10.17 -6.87
C GLN A 35 6.93 -8.84 -7.09
N ALA A 36 5.65 -8.81 -6.71
CA ALA A 36 4.83 -7.63 -6.87
C ALA A 36 5.50 -6.44 -6.16
N ARG A 37 5.84 -5.39 -6.92
CA ARG A 37 6.50 -4.20 -6.38
C ARG A 37 5.60 -3.52 -5.35
N LYS A 38 6.17 -3.14 -4.21
CA LYS A 38 5.45 -2.41 -3.15
C LYS A 38 4.85 -1.12 -3.71
N LYS A 39 3.62 -0.82 -3.31
CA LYS A 39 2.92 0.42 -3.65
C LYS A 39 2.93 1.45 -2.52
N SER A 40 3.46 1.09 -1.36
CA SER A 40 3.57 1.96 -0.19
C SER A 40 4.70 1.52 0.74
N GLY A 41 5.13 2.42 1.61
CA GLY A 41 6.06 2.12 2.69
C GLY A 41 5.95 3.11 3.83
N ALA A 42 6.56 2.78 4.97
CA ALA A 42 6.70 3.67 6.10
C ALA A 42 7.97 3.35 6.87
N LYS A 43 8.57 4.34 7.53
CA LYS A 43 9.75 4.19 8.35
C LYS A 43 9.62 5.08 9.60
N HIS A 44 10.04 4.53 10.73
CA HIS A 44 10.15 5.27 11.98
C HIS A 44 11.63 5.49 12.31
N LYS A 45 11.94 6.69 12.80
CA LYS A 45 13.21 7.02 13.42
C LYS A 45 12.91 7.50 14.83
N LYS A 46 13.60 6.92 15.82
CA LYS A 46 13.42 7.27 17.24
C LYS A 46 13.76 8.74 17.51
N SER A 47 14.70 9.30 16.75
CA SER A 47 15.13 10.69 16.89
C SER A 47 15.53 11.28 15.54
N ASP A 48 15.14 12.53 15.31
CA ASP A 48 15.70 13.41 14.30
C ASP A 48 16.93 14.17 14.85
N LYS A 49 17.40 15.19 14.12
CA LYS A 49 18.53 16.02 14.54
C LYS A 49 18.26 16.78 15.85
N ASN A 50 17.00 16.95 16.22
CA ASN A 50 16.56 17.66 17.42
C ASN A 50 16.12 16.69 18.53
N GLY A 51 16.35 15.38 18.37
CA GLY A 51 15.99 14.35 19.35
C GLY A 51 14.55 13.85 19.24
N ASN A 52 13.71 14.40 18.37
CA ASN A 52 12.28 14.10 18.33
C ASN A 52 11.98 12.85 17.46
N PRO A 53 11.00 12.02 17.83
CA PRO A 53 10.60 10.90 16.99
C PRO A 53 10.04 11.39 15.65
N VAL A 54 10.43 10.74 14.57
CA VAL A 54 9.95 11.09 13.22
C VAL A 54 9.51 9.85 12.49
N THR A 55 8.30 9.91 11.95
CA THR A 55 7.75 8.87 11.08
C THR A 55 7.58 9.44 9.68
N THR A 56 8.07 8.69 8.69
CA THR A 56 7.85 9.00 7.28
C THR A 56 7.08 7.89 6.60
N GLY A 57 6.28 8.26 5.60
CA GLY A 57 5.47 7.36 4.80
C GLY A 57 5.54 7.71 3.33
N TRP A 58 5.26 6.74 2.47
CA TRP A 58 5.03 6.99 1.05
C TRP A 58 3.98 6.04 0.49
N SER A 59 3.26 6.51 -0.52
CA SER A 59 2.29 5.72 -1.27
C SER A 59 2.25 6.15 -2.73
N LYS A 60 2.17 5.17 -3.63
CA LYS A 60 1.93 5.40 -5.06
C LYS A 60 0.44 5.22 -5.34
N THR A 61 -0.22 6.33 -5.69
CA THR A 61 -1.65 6.35 -6.00
C THR A 61 -1.86 6.53 -7.51
N ARG A 62 -2.89 5.88 -8.07
CA ARG A 62 -3.29 6.09 -9.46
C ARG A 62 -3.82 7.52 -9.60
N GLY A 63 -3.24 8.32 -10.49
CA GLY A 63 -3.61 9.73 -10.71
C GLY A 63 -2.75 10.73 -9.91
N ALA A 64 -2.59 10.54 -8.60
CA ALA A 64 -1.81 11.48 -7.76
C ALA A 64 -0.28 11.22 -7.74
N GLY A 65 0.18 10.13 -8.36
CA GLY A 65 1.60 9.80 -8.41
C GLY A 65 2.17 9.37 -7.06
N PHE A 66 3.41 9.77 -6.77
CA PHE A 66 4.14 9.40 -5.55
C PHE A 66 3.88 10.42 -4.44
N VAL A 67 3.12 10.01 -3.43
CA VAL A 67 2.78 10.85 -2.27
C VAL A 67 3.73 10.52 -1.12
N LYS A 68 4.33 11.55 -0.53
CA LYS A 68 5.18 11.44 0.66
C LYS A 68 4.47 12.03 1.87
N PHE A 69 4.71 11.42 3.02
CA PHE A 69 4.20 11.85 4.31
C PHE A 69 5.38 12.03 5.27
N LEU A 70 5.44 13.18 5.92
CA LEU A 70 6.41 13.49 6.96
C LEU A 70 5.64 13.85 8.22
N CYS A 71 5.79 13.06 9.28
CA CYS A 71 5.13 13.26 10.56
C CYS A 71 6.16 13.75 11.57
N VAL A 72 5.98 14.97 12.07
CA VAL A 72 6.91 15.66 12.95
C VAL A 72 6.21 16.24 14.17
N PHE A 73 6.95 16.31 15.27
CA PHE A 73 6.50 16.98 16.47
C PHE A 73 6.52 18.49 16.26
N THR A 74 5.51 19.15 16.80
CA THR A 74 5.49 20.61 16.91
C THR A 74 5.90 21.04 18.31
N LYS A 75 6.24 22.31 18.50
CA LYS A 75 6.70 22.82 19.80
C LYS A 75 5.71 22.59 20.95
N ASN A 76 4.41 22.51 20.65
CA ASN A 76 3.33 22.35 21.63
C ASN A 76 2.63 20.99 21.42
N THR A 77 3.39 19.91 21.33
CA THR A 77 2.81 18.58 21.11
C THR A 77 2.22 18.04 22.40
N ASP A 78 0.89 17.97 22.48
CA ASP A 78 0.20 17.32 23.58
C ASP A 78 0.35 15.80 23.50
N GLN A 79 0.65 15.18 24.65
CA GLN A 79 0.70 13.74 24.82
C GLN A 79 -0.48 13.27 25.65
N HIS A 80 -1.13 12.21 25.19
CA HIS A 80 -2.29 11.62 25.81
C HIS A 80 -2.04 10.14 26.06
N SER A 81 -2.28 9.69 27.29
CA SER A 81 -2.23 8.27 27.62
C SER A 81 -3.58 7.63 27.34
N SER A 82 -3.60 6.52 26.62
CA SER A 82 -4.79 5.70 26.47
C SER A 82 -5.03 4.82 27.69
N GLN A 83 -6.26 4.33 27.85
CA GLN A 83 -6.62 3.35 28.88
C GLN A 83 -5.76 2.08 28.83
N SER A 84 -5.26 1.71 27.64
CA SER A 84 -4.37 0.57 27.43
C SER A 84 -2.89 0.87 27.73
N GLY A 85 -2.56 2.03 28.30
CA GLY A 85 -1.20 2.46 28.62
C GLY A 85 -0.34 2.90 27.42
N ARG A 86 -0.94 3.11 26.23
CA ARG A 86 -0.20 3.62 25.08
C ARG A 86 -0.18 5.14 25.10
N ILE A 87 0.97 5.73 24.79
CA ILE A 87 1.11 7.18 24.72
C ILE A 87 0.95 7.61 23.27
N TRP A 88 0.02 8.52 23.06
CA TRP A 88 -0.30 9.11 21.78
C TRP A 88 0.06 10.60 21.79
N ALA A 89 0.61 11.09 20.69
CA ALA A 89 1.03 12.48 20.56
C ALA A 89 0.40 13.11 19.31
N ASN A 90 -0.02 14.37 19.44
CA ASN A 90 -0.47 15.16 18.28
C ASN A 90 0.73 15.59 17.43
N VAL A 91 0.79 15.12 16.19
CA VAL A 91 1.87 15.42 15.26
C VAL A 91 1.36 16.21 14.06
N MET A 92 2.22 17.05 13.50
CA MET A 92 1.98 17.66 12.21
C MET A 92 2.41 16.71 11.11
N VAL A 93 1.51 16.48 10.14
CA VAL A 93 1.76 15.67 8.97
C VAL A 93 1.82 16.57 7.75
N VAL A 94 2.99 16.58 7.11
CA VAL A 94 3.21 17.25 5.83
C VAL A 94 3.02 16.23 4.72
N VAL A 95 2.09 16.50 3.83
CA VAL A 95 1.75 15.68 2.67
C VAL A 95 2.29 16.35 1.42
N GLN A 96 3.20 15.67 0.75
CA GLN A 96 3.84 16.18 -0.46
C GLN A 96 3.40 15.33 -1.64
N LYS A 97 2.86 15.97 -2.68
CA LYS A 97 2.53 15.33 -3.96
C LYS A 97 3.29 16.05 -5.08
N PRO A 98 3.56 15.39 -6.21
CA PRO A 98 4.28 16.02 -7.31
C PRO A 98 3.49 17.20 -7.88
N MET A 99 4.16 18.31 -8.13
CA MET A 99 3.60 19.50 -8.79
C MET A 99 2.41 20.15 -8.06
N THR A 100 2.24 19.89 -6.76
CA THR A 100 1.23 20.56 -5.93
C THR A 100 1.87 21.13 -4.67
N PRO A 101 1.33 22.24 -4.12
CA PRO A 101 1.76 22.73 -2.81
C PRO A 101 1.65 21.67 -1.72
N ASP A 102 2.54 21.75 -0.73
CA ASP A 102 2.52 20.88 0.44
C ASP A 102 1.27 21.15 1.28
N VAL A 103 0.58 20.08 1.66
CA VAL A 103 -0.60 20.15 2.53
C VAL A 103 -0.20 19.77 3.94
N ARG A 104 -0.60 20.57 4.93
CA ARG A 104 -0.36 20.30 6.34
C ARG A 104 -1.67 19.88 7.01
N THR A 105 -1.62 18.80 7.77
CA THR A 105 -2.75 18.31 8.58
C THR A 105 -2.24 17.81 9.92
N SER A 106 -3.11 17.69 10.90
CA SER A 106 -2.81 16.98 12.14
C SER A 106 -2.94 15.47 11.96
N GLY A 107 -2.20 14.73 12.77
CA GLY A 107 -2.33 13.29 12.95
C GLY A 107 -1.99 12.89 14.38
N LEU A 108 -2.37 11.67 14.76
CA LEU A 108 -2.11 11.11 16.07
C LEU A 108 -1.04 10.01 15.95
N MET A 109 0.10 10.17 16.63
CA MET A 109 1.21 9.22 16.61
C MET A 109 1.27 8.40 17.91
N ASP A 110 1.35 7.08 17.80
CA ASP A 110 1.72 6.19 18.91
C ASP A 110 3.25 6.24 19.08
N LEU A 111 3.71 6.69 20.24
CA LEU A 111 5.14 6.89 20.52
C LEU A 111 5.94 5.60 20.57
N SER A 112 5.30 4.48 20.90
CA SER A 112 5.98 3.18 21.02
C SER A 112 6.24 2.54 19.66
N THR A 113 5.27 2.66 18.75
CA THR A 113 5.29 1.98 17.44
C THR A 113 5.66 2.92 16.29
N GLY A 114 5.59 4.23 16.50
CA GLY A 114 5.71 5.25 15.47
C GLY A 114 4.54 5.26 14.49
N LYS A 115 3.45 4.54 14.78
CA LYS A 115 2.25 4.48 13.94
C LYS A 115 1.53 5.82 14.01
N VAL A 116 1.17 6.36 12.85
CA VAL A 116 0.43 7.63 12.74
C VAL A 116 -0.91 7.39 12.09
N VAL A 117 -1.96 7.95 12.68
CA VAL A 117 -3.32 7.97 12.13
C VAL A 117 -3.67 9.41 11.76
N VAL A 118 -4.03 9.63 10.50
CA VAL A 118 -4.47 10.92 9.97
C VAL A 118 -5.96 10.84 9.69
N GLN A 119 -6.76 11.20 10.68
CA GLN A 119 -8.21 11.04 10.65
C GLN A 119 -8.86 11.85 9.52
N SER A 120 -8.43 13.10 9.32
CA SER A 120 -8.94 14.00 8.29
C SER A 120 -8.83 13.43 6.87
N MET A 121 -7.84 12.56 6.62
CA MET A 121 -7.60 11.94 5.32
C MET A 121 -8.01 10.48 5.25
N GLY A 122 -8.42 9.87 6.36
CA GLY A 122 -8.68 8.43 6.42
C GLY A 122 -7.43 7.57 6.23
N ILE A 123 -6.23 8.07 6.55
CA ILE A 123 -4.93 7.41 6.26
C ILE A 123 -4.26 6.91 7.55
N VAL A 124 -3.61 5.75 7.45
CA VAL A 124 -2.69 5.22 8.47
C VAL A 124 -1.29 5.04 7.88
N ILE A 125 -0.29 5.44 8.66
CA ILE A 125 1.14 5.24 8.39
C ILE A 125 1.66 4.31 9.48
N ASN A 126 1.98 3.07 9.12
CA ASN A 126 2.42 2.04 10.05
C ASN A 126 3.83 1.52 9.68
N PRO A 127 4.89 2.00 10.34
CA PRO A 127 6.26 1.54 10.14
C PRO A 127 6.49 0.07 10.48
N GLN A 128 5.72 -0.47 11.43
CA GLN A 128 5.85 -1.86 11.92
C GLN A 128 4.95 -2.85 11.17
N ALA A 129 4.40 -2.47 10.01
CA ALA A 129 3.65 -3.42 9.20
C ALA A 129 4.57 -4.56 8.70
N PRO A 130 4.10 -5.84 8.68
CA PRO A 130 4.93 -7.01 8.35
C PRO A 130 5.66 -6.94 7.01
N ASN A 131 5.16 -6.13 6.07
CA ASN A 131 5.72 -5.95 4.75
C ASN A 131 6.84 -4.88 4.70
N GLY A 132 7.45 -4.50 5.82
CA GLY A 132 8.46 -3.44 5.89
C GLY A 132 7.86 -2.05 5.82
N GLY A 133 6.76 -1.85 6.56
CA GLY A 133 6.04 -0.59 6.65
C GLY A 133 4.98 -0.38 5.57
N PHE A 134 3.89 0.29 5.97
CA PHE A 134 2.69 0.53 5.16
C PHE A 134 2.20 1.96 5.32
N THR A 135 1.71 2.54 4.22
CA THR A 135 0.95 3.79 4.24
C THR A 135 -0.26 3.65 3.33
N GLY A 136 -1.46 3.88 3.84
CA GLY A 136 -2.69 3.73 3.05
C GLY A 136 -3.95 4.03 3.84
N GLN A 137 -5.12 3.79 3.25
CA GLN A 137 -6.39 4.05 3.92
C GLN A 137 -6.60 3.07 5.08
N TYR A 138 -7.10 3.56 6.21
CA TYR A 138 -7.59 2.70 7.28
C TYR A 138 -9.07 2.34 7.03
N GLY A 139 -9.48 1.11 7.36
CA GLY A 139 -10.90 0.73 7.40
C GLY A 139 -11.54 0.22 6.09
N ARG A 140 -10.90 0.32 4.92
CA ARG A 140 -11.42 -0.34 3.69
C ARG A 140 -10.95 -1.79 3.63
N LYS A 141 -11.88 -2.72 3.90
CA LYS A 141 -11.76 -4.10 3.41
C LYS A 141 -11.83 -4.04 1.87
N LYS A 142 -10.90 -4.72 1.21
CA LYS A 142 -11.01 -5.01 -0.22
C LYS A 142 -12.02 -6.13 -0.41
#